data_AF-A0A5N3UUT3-F1
#
_entry.id   AF-A0A5N3UUT3-F1
#
_cell.length_a   1.000
_cell.length_b   1.000
_cell.length_c   1.000
_cell.angle_alpha   90.00
_cell.angle_beta   90.00
_cell.angle_gamma   90.00
#
_symmetry.space_group_name_H-M   'P 1'
#
loop_
_entity.id
_entity.type
_entity.pdbx_description
1 polymer ?
#
loop_
_entity_poly.entity_id
_entity_poly.type
_entity_poly.pdbx_seq_one_letter_code
_entity_poly.pdbx_strand_id
1 'polypeptide(L)'
;MSYTKDDFYCPVCQEELKTPVWTVACQHVFYLENIMRTFSGSCRCCAKQIKFYRMRHHYKSGKKYQDEYGVSSIIPTFKCPSCQESNFTGQRLRDHCNSNHLFQIVPVTCPICVSLPWGDPSQVTRNFVGHLNQRHQFDYGEFVNLQLDEETLYQTSVKESFQVNI
;
A
#
# COMPACT_ATOMS: atom_id res chain seq x y z
N MET A 1 42.85 17.95 8.41
CA MET A 1 41.55 18.56 8.74
C MET A 1 40.92 17.73 9.84
N SER A 2 40.57 18.34 10.96
CA SER A 2 39.96 17.69 12.12
C SER A 2 38.45 17.64 11.91
N TYR A 3 37.89 16.43 11.80
CA TYR A 3 36.46 16.19 11.69
C TYR A 3 35.76 16.57 13.01
N THR A 4 34.57 17.17 12.91
CA THR A 4 33.75 17.57 14.07
C THR A 4 32.54 16.65 14.16
N LYS A 5 31.97 16.48 15.36
CA LYS A 5 30.81 15.60 15.55
C LYS A 5 29.61 16.01 14.67
N ASP A 6 29.53 17.30 14.30
CA ASP A 6 28.48 17.86 13.45
C ASP A 6 28.43 17.23 12.04
N ASP A 7 29.53 16.62 11.57
CA ASP A 7 29.61 15.95 10.26
C ASP A 7 28.81 14.62 10.18
N PHE A 8 28.25 14.18 11.31
CA PHE A 8 27.56 12.90 11.46
C PHE A 8 26.07 13.03 11.70
N TYR A 9 25.47 14.20 11.60
CA TYR A 9 24.04 14.36 11.89
C TYR A 9 23.20 14.41 10.61
N CYS A 10 22.08 13.68 10.61
CA CYS A 10 21.08 13.81 9.57
C CYS A 10 20.42 15.18 9.70
N PRO A 11 20.47 16.06 8.68
CA PRO A 11 19.93 17.42 8.80
C PRO A 11 18.40 17.46 8.92
N VAL A 12 17.72 16.35 8.64
CA VAL A 12 16.26 16.24 8.65
C VAL A 12 15.72 15.83 10.02
N CYS A 13 16.32 14.82 10.66
CA CYS A 13 15.88 14.34 11.97
C CYS A 13 16.82 14.75 13.12
N GLN A 14 17.96 15.39 12.82
CA GLN A 14 19.02 15.75 13.77
C GLN A 14 19.57 14.56 14.57
N GLU A 15 19.31 13.34 14.12
CA GLU A 15 19.89 12.13 14.69
C GLU A 15 21.26 11.86 14.11
N GLU A 16 22.14 11.31 14.93
CA GLU A 16 23.44 10.83 14.51
C GLU A 16 23.26 9.70 13.46
N LEU A 17 23.86 9.86 12.29
CA LEU A 17 23.97 8.86 11.24
C LEU A 17 24.76 7.69 11.82
N LYS A 18 24.07 6.66 12.29
CA LYS A 18 24.67 5.51 12.98
C LYS A 18 25.56 4.63 12.07
N THR A 19 25.40 4.72 10.75
CA THR A 19 26.18 3.91 9.79
C THR A 19 26.65 4.75 8.59
N PRO A 20 27.61 5.68 8.80
CA PRO A 20 28.28 6.36 7.70
C PRO A 20 29.18 5.35 6.98
N VAL A 21 28.99 5.16 5.67
CA VAL A 21 29.90 4.31 4.88
C VAL A 21 31.07 5.15 4.41
N TRP A 22 32.21 4.97 5.06
CA TRP A 22 33.47 5.59 4.66
C TRP A 22 34.13 4.79 3.55
N THR A 23 34.45 5.46 2.44
CA THR A 23 35.35 4.86 1.46
C THR A 23 36.78 5.27 1.80
N VAL A 24 37.63 4.27 2.09
CA VAL A 24 39.07 4.45 2.37
C VAL A 24 39.79 5.18 1.21
N ALA A 25 39.23 5.14 0.01
CA ALA A 25 39.80 5.74 -1.18
C ALA A 25 39.57 7.26 -1.32
N CYS A 26 38.54 7.86 -0.70
CA CYS A 26 38.28 9.29 -0.90
C CYS A 26 37.78 10.07 0.32
N GLN A 27 37.74 9.48 1.53
CA GLN A 27 37.42 10.18 2.79
C GLN A 27 36.07 10.95 2.81
N HIS A 28 35.17 10.68 1.88
CA HIS A 28 33.86 11.33 1.83
C HIS A 28 32.83 10.51 2.63
N VAL A 29 32.07 11.20 3.48
CA VAL A 29 30.85 10.67 4.09
C VAL A 29 29.73 10.81 3.06
N PHE A 30 29.16 9.70 2.60
CA PHE A 30 28.07 9.72 1.63
C PHE A 30 26.71 9.51 2.31
N TYR A 31 25.78 10.42 2.02
CA TYR A 31 24.36 10.24 2.33
C TYR A 31 23.77 9.11 1.47
N LEU A 32 22.81 8.37 2.01
CA LEU A 32 22.17 7.22 1.35
C LEU A 32 21.67 7.55 -0.06
N GLU A 33 21.10 8.73 -0.29
CA GLU A 33 20.67 9.14 -1.63
C GLU A 33 21.83 9.19 -2.65
N ASN A 34 23.01 9.66 -2.24
CA ASN A 34 24.18 9.73 -3.12
C ASN A 34 24.71 8.34 -3.46
N ILE A 35 24.67 7.42 -2.50
CA ILE A 35 24.96 6.00 -2.75
C ILE A 35 23.94 5.45 -3.76
N MET A 36 22.64 5.67 -3.55
CA MET A 36 21.58 5.20 -4.44
C MET A 36 21.64 5.78 -5.86
N ARG A 37 22.20 6.99 -6.03
CA ARG A 37 22.42 7.66 -7.33
C ARG A 37 23.67 7.17 -8.06
N THR A 38 24.64 6.63 -7.33
CA THR A 38 25.93 6.18 -7.86
C THR A 38 25.88 4.72 -8.27
N PHE A 39 25.34 3.86 -7.41
CA PHE A 39 25.31 2.42 -7.65
C PHE A 39 24.11 1.98 -8.49
N SER A 40 24.33 0.92 -9.28
CA SER A 40 23.32 0.29 -10.13
C SER A 40 23.25 -1.20 -9.82
N GLY A 41 22.05 -1.77 -9.91
CA GLY A 41 21.81 -3.20 -9.77
C GLY A 41 21.01 -3.76 -10.94
N SER A 42 21.05 -5.08 -11.12
CA SER A 42 20.26 -5.76 -12.15
C SER A 42 18.84 -6.00 -11.65
N CYS A 43 17.84 -5.62 -12.45
CA CYS A 43 16.45 -5.93 -12.16
C CYS A 43 16.18 -7.43 -12.34
N ARG A 44 15.64 -8.10 -11.33
CA ARG A 44 15.33 -9.54 -11.38
C ARG A 44 14.31 -9.92 -12.47
N CYS A 45 13.39 -9.02 -12.83
CA CYS A 45 12.32 -9.31 -13.79
C CYS A 45 12.76 -9.14 -15.25
N CYS A 46 13.75 -8.28 -15.53
CA CYS A 46 14.16 -7.97 -16.91
C CYS A 46 15.67 -7.94 -17.15
N ALA A 47 16.48 -8.27 -16.13
CA ALA A 47 17.95 -8.25 -16.11
C ALA A 47 18.62 -6.90 -16.44
N LYS A 48 17.85 -5.82 -16.66
CA LYS A 48 18.39 -4.49 -16.97
C LYS A 48 19.12 -3.90 -15.76
N GLN A 49 20.24 -3.23 -16.02
CA GLN A 49 20.96 -2.44 -15.02
C GLN A 49 20.23 -1.13 -14.76
N ILE A 50 19.76 -0.94 -13.53
CA ILE A 50 19.02 0.26 -13.11
C ILE A 50 19.72 0.84 -11.88
N LYS A 51 19.94 2.16 -11.89
CA LYS A 51 20.42 2.89 -10.70
C LYS A 51 19.46 2.69 -9.54
N PHE A 52 19.97 2.48 -8.33
CA PHE A 52 19.11 2.09 -7.20
C PHE A 52 18.01 3.12 -6.90
N TYR A 53 18.31 4.42 -7.00
CA TYR A 53 17.29 5.47 -6.80
C TYR A 53 16.13 5.41 -7.80
N ARG A 54 16.31 4.78 -8.97
CA ARG A 54 15.25 4.59 -9.99
C ARG A 54 14.62 3.20 -9.97
N MET A 55 15.12 2.28 -9.14
CA MET A 55 14.67 0.88 -9.18
C MET A 55 13.18 0.75 -8.83
N ARG A 56 12.66 1.54 -7.87
CA ARG A 56 11.22 1.57 -7.53
C ARG A 56 10.35 2.01 -8.71
N HIS A 57 10.71 3.10 -9.38
CA HIS A 57 9.99 3.59 -10.56
C HIS A 57 10.07 2.60 -11.74
N HIS A 58 11.20 1.90 -11.87
CA HIS A 58 11.36 0.84 -12.86
C HIS A 58 10.39 -0.32 -12.60
N TYR A 59 10.20 -0.76 -11.36
CA TYR A 59 9.23 -1.80 -11.03
C TYR A 59 7.79 -1.39 -11.32
N LYS A 60 7.43 -0.13 -11.07
CA LYS A 60 6.08 0.39 -11.42
C LYS A 60 5.80 0.40 -12.92
N SER A 61 6.80 0.61 -13.76
CA SER A 61 6.63 0.65 -15.23
C SER A 61 6.91 -0.69 -15.93
N GLY A 62 7.51 -1.65 -15.23
CA GLY A 62 7.84 -2.96 -15.75
C GLY A 62 6.62 -3.88 -15.78
N LYS A 63 6.09 -4.16 -16.98
CA LYS A 63 4.94 -5.08 -17.18
C LYS A 63 5.09 -6.42 -16.47
N LYS A 64 6.29 -7.04 -16.53
CA LYS A 64 6.58 -8.31 -15.85
C LYS A 64 6.47 -8.24 -14.31
N TYR A 65 6.86 -7.13 -13.70
CA TYR A 65 6.73 -6.95 -12.26
C TYR A 65 5.27 -6.70 -11.86
N GLN A 66 4.53 -5.93 -12.66
CA GLN A 66 3.09 -5.74 -12.45
C GLN A 66 2.31 -7.04 -12.63
N ASP A 67 2.67 -7.89 -13.57
CA ASP A 67 1.97 -9.16 -13.80
C ASP A 67 2.23 -10.16 -12.65
N GLU A 68 3.44 -10.18 -12.07
CA GLU A 68 3.81 -11.10 -10.97
C GLU A 68 3.45 -10.57 -9.57
N TYR A 69 3.57 -9.26 -9.34
CA TYR A 69 3.46 -8.63 -8.02
C TYR A 69 2.57 -7.38 -7.99
N GLY A 70 2.02 -6.97 -9.13
CA GLY A 70 1.16 -5.80 -9.21
C GLY A 70 -0.19 -6.08 -8.56
N VAL A 71 -0.64 -5.16 -7.71
CA VAL A 71 -2.02 -5.18 -7.23
C VAL A 71 -2.91 -4.74 -8.38
N SER A 72 -3.83 -5.62 -8.80
CA SER A 72 -4.84 -5.28 -9.81
C SER A 72 -5.58 -4.02 -9.37
N SER A 73 -5.47 -2.94 -10.16
CA SER A 73 -6.16 -1.66 -9.89
C SER A 73 -7.68 -1.73 -10.14
N ILE A 74 -8.22 -2.94 -10.35
CA ILE A 74 -9.64 -3.16 -10.55
C ILE A 74 -10.28 -3.24 -9.16
N ILE A 75 -10.94 -2.15 -8.74
CA ILE A 75 -11.81 -2.17 -7.57
C ILE A 75 -12.88 -3.25 -7.82
N PRO A 76 -12.93 -4.32 -7.00
CA PRO A 76 -13.89 -5.40 -7.23
C PRO A 76 -15.30 -4.86 -7.03
N THR A 77 -16.19 -5.19 -7.96
CA THR A 77 -17.62 -4.93 -7.84
C THR A 77 -18.35 -6.17 -7.36
N PHE A 78 -19.33 -5.98 -6.49
CA PHE A 78 -20.07 -7.04 -5.82
C PHE A 78 -21.56 -6.96 -6.13
N LYS A 79 -22.20 -8.12 -6.02
CA LYS A 79 -23.64 -8.27 -6.14
C LYS A 79 -24.24 -8.53 -4.76
N CYS A 80 -25.34 -7.88 -4.44
CA CYS A 80 -26.07 -8.10 -3.19
C CYS A 80 -26.72 -9.50 -3.21
N PRO A 81 -26.37 -10.40 -2.28
CA PRO A 81 -26.96 -11.73 -2.22
C PRO A 81 -28.48 -11.73 -1.92
N SER A 82 -28.97 -10.69 -1.23
CA SER A 82 -30.36 -10.56 -0.82
C SER A 82 -31.31 -10.10 -1.94
N CYS A 83 -30.93 -9.06 -2.69
CA CYS A 83 -31.79 -8.44 -3.71
C CYS A 83 -31.27 -8.57 -5.14
N GLN A 84 -30.08 -9.13 -5.32
CA GLN A 84 -29.42 -9.33 -6.62
C GLN A 84 -29.05 -8.04 -7.37
N GLU A 85 -29.14 -6.86 -6.76
CA GLU A 85 -28.54 -5.63 -7.29
C GLU A 85 -27.01 -5.76 -7.37
N SER A 86 -26.40 -5.17 -8.41
CA SER A 86 -24.98 -5.32 -8.73
C SER A 86 -24.25 -3.97 -8.81
N ASN A 87 -22.94 -4.01 -9.08
CA ASN A 87 -22.06 -2.84 -9.21
C ASN A 87 -21.80 -2.09 -7.90
N PHE A 88 -21.84 -2.79 -6.77
CA PHE A 88 -21.46 -2.20 -5.50
C PHE A 88 -19.96 -2.35 -5.24
N THR A 89 -19.31 -1.28 -4.76
CA THR A 89 -18.05 -1.43 -4.02
C THR A 89 -18.32 -2.10 -2.67
N GLY A 90 -17.29 -2.59 -1.98
CA GLY A 90 -17.47 -3.25 -0.67
C GLY A 90 -18.24 -2.39 0.33
N GLN A 91 -17.91 -1.10 0.40
CA GLN A 91 -18.60 -0.14 1.28
C GLN A 91 -20.04 0.17 0.81
N ARG A 92 -20.25 0.39 -0.49
CA ARG A 92 -21.60 0.64 -1.04
C ARG A 92 -22.53 -0.54 -0.81
N LEU A 93 -22.01 -1.77 -0.88
CA LEU A 93 -22.76 -2.98 -0.56
C LEU A 93 -23.18 -3.00 0.91
N ARG A 94 -22.25 -2.67 1.83
CA ARG A 94 -22.54 -2.56 3.26
C ARG A 94 -23.63 -1.54 3.54
N ASP A 95 -23.52 -0.34 2.98
CA ASP A 95 -24.49 0.74 3.22
C ASP A 95 -25.87 0.41 2.63
N HIS A 96 -25.90 -0.20 1.45
CA HIS A 96 -27.11 -0.73 0.84
C HIS A 96 -27.78 -1.79 1.73
N CYS A 97 -27.01 -2.78 2.22
CA CYS A 97 -27.54 -3.84 3.08
C CYS A 97 -28.02 -3.31 4.44
N ASN A 98 -27.33 -2.33 5.03
CA ASN A 98 -27.75 -1.66 6.26
C ASN A 98 -29.02 -0.81 6.07
N SER A 99 -29.33 -0.35 4.87
CA SER A 99 -30.53 0.46 4.63
C SER A 99 -31.75 -0.39 4.26
N ASN A 100 -31.52 -1.49 3.53
CA ASN A 100 -32.59 -2.24 2.87
C ASN A 100 -32.82 -3.65 3.47
N HIS A 101 -31.87 -4.21 4.23
CA HIS A 101 -31.88 -5.63 4.59
C HIS A 101 -31.56 -5.92 6.07
N LEU A 102 -31.67 -4.94 6.97
CA LEU A 102 -31.34 -5.06 8.40
C LEU A 102 -31.92 -6.29 9.11
N PHE A 103 -33.14 -6.67 8.75
CA PHE A 103 -33.89 -7.75 9.41
C PHE A 103 -33.94 -9.06 8.60
N GLN A 104 -33.23 -9.12 7.48
CA GLN A 104 -33.20 -10.34 6.66
C GLN A 104 -32.17 -11.32 7.19
N ILE A 105 -32.64 -12.53 7.55
CA ILE A 105 -31.81 -13.66 7.97
C ILE A 105 -31.79 -14.67 6.83
N VAL A 106 -31.03 -14.35 5.78
CA VAL A 106 -30.82 -15.24 4.65
C VAL A 106 -29.40 -15.79 4.74
N PRO A 107 -29.21 -17.12 4.81
CA PRO A 107 -27.87 -17.70 4.78
C PRO A 107 -27.23 -17.44 3.42
N VAL A 108 -26.13 -16.70 3.41
CA VAL A 108 -25.42 -16.32 2.18
C VAL A 108 -23.91 -16.45 2.36
N THR A 109 -23.20 -16.79 1.30
CA THR A 109 -21.74 -16.67 1.26
C THR A 109 -21.40 -15.20 1.00
N CYS A 110 -20.48 -14.63 1.78
CA CYS A 110 -20.09 -13.23 1.62
C CYS A 110 -19.27 -13.04 0.31
N PRO A 111 -19.75 -12.24 -0.65
CA PRO A 111 -19.05 -12.05 -1.92
C PRO A 111 -17.69 -11.33 -1.74
N ILE A 112 -17.57 -10.49 -0.71
CA ILE A 112 -16.31 -9.78 -0.39
C ILE A 112 -15.25 -10.77 0.13
N CYS A 113 -15.63 -11.69 1.03
CA CYS A 113 -14.71 -12.70 1.55
C CYS A 113 -14.21 -13.65 0.46
N VAL A 114 -15.09 -14.10 -0.44
CA VAL A 114 -14.72 -15.04 -1.51
C VAL A 114 -13.80 -14.40 -2.55
N SER A 115 -13.85 -13.07 -2.71
CA SER A 115 -12.91 -12.37 -3.59
C SER A 115 -11.50 -12.26 -3.02
N LEU A 116 -11.26 -12.62 -1.75
CA LEU A 116 -9.92 -12.67 -1.19
C LEU A 116 -9.23 -14.00 -1.53
N PRO A 117 -7.92 -14.01 -1.83
CA PRO A 117 -7.17 -15.24 -2.15
C PRO A 117 -7.21 -16.30 -1.04
N TRP A 118 -7.44 -15.88 0.20
CA TRP A 118 -7.56 -16.72 1.39
C TRP A 118 -9.01 -16.89 1.86
N GLY A 119 -9.99 -16.47 1.06
CA GLY A 119 -11.41 -16.65 1.35
C GLY A 119 -11.89 -18.08 1.10
N ASP A 120 -12.81 -18.58 1.92
CA ASP A 120 -13.42 -19.90 1.77
C ASP A 120 -14.84 -19.77 1.18
N PRO A 121 -15.09 -20.26 -0.05
CA PRO A 121 -16.40 -20.22 -0.70
C PRO A 121 -17.53 -20.96 0.03
N SER A 122 -17.18 -21.89 0.92
CA SER A 122 -18.16 -22.67 1.69
C SER A 122 -18.62 -21.97 2.96
N GLN A 123 -18.00 -20.83 3.34
CA GLN A 123 -18.36 -20.10 4.55
C GLN A 123 -19.66 -19.32 4.35
N VAL A 124 -20.74 -19.84 4.94
CA VAL A 124 -22.06 -19.22 4.91
C VAL A 124 -22.28 -18.41 6.20
N THR A 125 -22.65 -17.14 6.05
CA THR A 125 -23.11 -16.31 7.17
C THR A 125 -24.64 -16.26 7.21
N ARG A 126 -25.22 -16.44 8.40
CA ARG A 126 -26.67 -16.31 8.63
C ARG A 126 -27.10 -14.86 8.83
N ASN A 127 -26.19 -14.01 9.32
CA ASN A 127 -26.41 -12.57 9.51
C ASN A 127 -25.43 -11.81 8.63
N PHE A 128 -25.82 -11.60 7.38
CA PHE A 128 -24.95 -10.95 6.39
C PHE A 128 -24.64 -9.50 6.77
N VAL A 129 -25.65 -8.74 7.21
CA VAL A 129 -25.47 -7.33 7.62
C VAL A 129 -24.52 -7.22 8.81
N GLY A 130 -24.71 -8.03 9.84
CA GLY A 130 -23.81 -8.09 11.00
C GLY A 130 -22.39 -8.47 10.61
N HIS A 131 -22.23 -9.45 9.71
CA HIS A 131 -20.93 -9.85 9.20
C HIS A 131 -20.22 -8.70 8.44
N LEU A 132 -20.92 -8.00 7.54
CA LEU A 132 -20.38 -6.83 6.84
C LEU A 132 -19.95 -5.74 7.83
N ASN A 133 -20.77 -5.48 8.86
CA ASN A 133 -20.48 -4.48 9.88
C ASN A 133 -19.26 -4.83 10.76
N GLN A 134 -18.96 -6.12 10.95
CA GLN A 134 -17.83 -6.56 11.78
C GLN A 134 -16.54 -6.77 10.99
N ARG A 135 -16.63 -7.28 9.75
CA ARG A 135 -15.48 -7.73 8.95
C ARG A 135 -15.13 -6.79 7.80
N HIS A 136 -16.08 -5.99 7.34
CA HIS A 136 -15.98 -5.16 6.14
C HIS A 136 -16.39 -3.71 6.41
N GLN A 137 -16.21 -3.24 7.64
CA GLN A 137 -16.41 -1.84 8.00
C GLN A 137 -15.37 -0.93 7.35
N PHE A 138 -14.16 -1.44 7.14
CA PHE A 138 -13.04 -0.71 6.58
C PHE A 138 -12.69 -1.26 5.20
N ASP A 139 -12.59 -0.37 4.22
CA ASP A 139 -12.04 -0.69 2.90
C ASP A 139 -10.62 -0.12 2.78
N TYR A 140 -9.62 -1.00 2.68
CA TYR A 140 -8.23 -0.58 2.49
C TYR A 140 -8.03 0.22 1.19
N GLY A 141 -8.88 0.01 0.17
CA GLY A 141 -8.80 0.70 -1.11
C GLY A 141 -9.13 2.20 -1.06
N GLU A 142 -9.93 2.66 -0.07
CA GLU A 142 -10.22 4.09 0.10
C GLU A 142 -9.10 4.85 0.83
N PHE A 143 -8.44 4.21 1.80
CA PHE A 143 -7.42 4.87 2.64
C PHE A 143 -6.00 4.72 2.12
N VAL A 144 -5.74 3.71 1.30
CA VAL A 144 -4.42 3.41 0.76
C VAL A 144 -4.50 3.41 -0.75
N ASN A 145 -3.99 4.48 -1.38
CA ASN A 145 -3.77 4.47 -2.81
C ASN A 145 -2.58 3.55 -3.13
N LEU A 146 -2.88 2.30 -3.46
CA LEU A 146 -1.89 1.27 -3.79
C LEU A 146 -1.09 1.58 -5.07
N GLN A 147 -1.47 2.62 -5.83
CA GLN A 147 -0.73 3.10 -7.00
C GLN A 147 0.39 4.09 -6.60
N LEU A 148 0.26 4.73 -5.44
CA LEU A 148 1.30 5.58 -4.87
C LEU A 148 2.41 4.73 -4.26
N ASP A 149 3.64 5.22 -4.35
CA ASP A 149 4.76 4.61 -3.64
C ASP A 149 4.64 4.95 -2.17
N GLU A 150 5.14 4.04 -1.33
CA GLU A 150 5.16 4.17 0.12
C GLU A 150 5.68 5.53 0.59
N GLU A 151 6.69 6.06 -0.08
CA GLU A 151 7.29 7.35 0.25
C GLU A 151 6.35 8.52 -0.07
N THR A 152 5.68 8.50 -1.23
CA THR A 152 4.64 9.48 -1.56
C THR A 152 3.44 9.36 -0.63
N LEU A 153 3.03 8.14 -0.26
CA LEU A 153 1.92 7.92 0.69
C LEU A 153 2.26 8.50 2.07
N TYR A 154 3.47 8.25 2.57
CA TYR A 154 3.97 8.82 3.82
C TYR A 154 4.03 10.35 3.78
N GLN A 155 4.55 10.93 2.70
CA GLN A 155 4.62 12.38 2.56
C GLN A 155 3.23 13.02 2.52
N THR A 156 2.26 12.38 1.87
CA THR A 156 0.86 12.84 1.83
C THR A 156 0.22 12.75 3.22
N SER A 157 0.34 11.63 3.92
CA SER A 157 -0.25 11.47 5.25
C SER A 157 0.33 12.44 6.29
N VAL A 158 1.63 12.72 6.21
CA VAL A 158 2.29 13.75 7.01
C VAL A 158 1.70 15.13 6.70
N LYS A 159 1.59 15.50 5.42
CA LYS A 159 1.02 16.79 5.00
C LYS A 159 -0.44 16.95 5.42
N GLU A 160 -1.26 15.91 5.27
CA GLU A 160 -2.66 15.91 5.67
C GLU A 160 -2.79 16.07 7.19
N SER A 161 -1.94 15.39 7.99
CA SER A 161 -1.91 15.58 9.45
C SER A 161 -1.62 17.02 9.87
N PHE A 162 -0.84 17.77 9.09
CA PHE A 162 -0.59 19.20 9.36
C PHE A 162 -1.78 20.09 9.00
N GLN A 163 -2.61 19.72 8.02
CA GLN A 163 -3.75 20.52 7.55
C GLN A 163 -4.98 20.45 8.46
N VAL A 164 -5.07 19.43 9.32
CA VAL A 164 -6.20 19.28 10.28
C VAL A 164 -6.00 20.13 11.55
N ASN A 165 -4.87 20.84 11.69
CA ASN A 165 -4.55 21.70 12.83
C ASN A 165 -4.76 23.21 12.58
N ILE A 166 -5.70 23.59 11.71
CA ILE A 166 -6.15 24.99 11.53
C ILE A 166 -7.67 25.09 11.73
#